data_AF-A0A7S0C6W5-F1
#
_entry.id   AF-A0A7S0C6W5-F1
#
_cell.length_a   1.000
_cell.length_b   1.000
_cell.length_c   1.000
_cell.angle_alpha   90.00
_cell.angle_beta   90.00
_cell.angle_gamma   90.00
#
_symmetry.space_group_name_H-M   'P 1'
#
loop_
_entity.id
_entity.type
_entity.pdbx_description
1 polymer ?
#
loop_
_entity_poly.entity_id
_entity_poly.type
_entity_poly.pdbx_seq_one_letter_code
_entity_poly.pdbx_strand_id
1 'polypeptide(L)'
;GESSYCGDWADGFPHGSGVETLQHEIYDGRFKSGKRHGRGILKTKCNNIIYEGAWEDGLLHGKGIYKYEYQEKNSYEANFKKYEGSFSHGLRSGEGILLLTDGSRIEGSWVEDRPVSGDWCISYVHGSNFFGLAKCKKNIAMFCLPVPHGFGTLRHSNGNSYSGSFVDGIYVD
;
A
#
# COMPACT_ATOMS: atom_id res chain seq x y z
N GLY A 1 4.98 -18.54 22.90
CA GLY A 1 6.32 -17.94 22.86
C GLY A 1 6.22 -16.60 23.53
N GLU A 2 7.07 -16.32 24.52
CA GLU A 2 7.03 -15.07 25.29
C GLU A 2 7.37 -13.87 24.39
N SER A 3 6.73 -12.73 24.66
CA SER A 3 7.12 -11.45 24.09
C SER A 3 8.40 -10.95 24.75
N SER A 4 9.34 -10.39 23.98
CA SER A 4 10.60 -9.86 24.51
C SER A 4 11.04 -8.58 23.79
N TYR A 5 11.86 -7.77 24.47
CA TYR A 5 12.48 -6.57 23.91
C TYR A 5 13.97 -6.56 24.21
N CYS A 6 14.77 -6.16 23.22
CA CYS A 6 16.20 -5.92 23.36
C CYS A 6 16.54 -4.58 22.68
N GLY A 7 17.04 -3.60 23.43
CA GLY A 7 17.34 -2.28 22.89
C GLY A 7 17.50 -1.23 23.99
N ASP A 8 17.51 0.04 23.59
CA ASP A 8 17.67 1.14 24.54
C ASP A 8 16.40 1.35 25.37
N TRP A 9 16.59 1.89 26.57
CA TRP A 9 15.52 2.23 27.50
C TRP A 9 15.68 3.67 27.98
N ALA A 10 14.56 4.37 28.17
CA ALA A 10 14.49 5.68 28.82
C ALA A 10 13.20 5.76 29.65
N ASP A 11 13.29 6.29 30.86
CA ASP A 11 12.15 6.43 31.80
C ASP A 11 11.35 5.14 32.03
N GLY A 12 12.03 3.99 31.97
CA GLY A 12 11.39 2.68 32.13
C GLY A 12 10.64 2.17 30.89
N PHE A 13 10.76 2.84 29.75
CA PHE A 13 10.14 2.44 28.49
C PHE A 13 11.17 2.17 27.38
N PRO A 14 10.86 1.29 26.40
CA PRO A 14 11.61 1.20 25.15
C PRO A 14 11.84 2.58 24.50
N HIS A 15 13.08 2.86 24.14
CA HIS A 15 13.50 4.10 23.51
C HIS A 15 14.63 3.82 22.52
N GLY A 16 14.98 4.77 21.66
CA GLY A 16 16.18 4.66 20.84
C GLY A 16 16.04 3.55 19.80
N SER A 17 17.06 2.70 19.65
CA SER A 17 17.00 1.54 18.75
C SER A 17 16.68 0.27 19.54
N GLY A 18 15.88 -0.62 18.97
CA GLY A 18 15.58 -1.89 19.61
C GLY A 18 14.89 -2.89 18.70
N VAL A 19 14.79 -4.12 19.21
CA VAL A 19 14.11 -5.25 18.60
C VAL A 19 13.04 -5.73 19.56
N GLU A 20 11.78 -5.63 19.14
CA GLU A 20 10.62 -6.20 19.83
C GLU A 20 10.22 -7.50 19.14
N THR A 21 10.08 -8.55 19.93
CA THR A 21 9.65 -9.86 19.49
C THR A 21 8.29 -10.16 20.10
N LEU A 22 7.26 -10.28 19.28
CA LEU A 22 5.91 -10.66 19.69
C LEU A 22 5.60 -12.11 19.26
N GLN A 23 4.36 -12.54 19.51
CA GLN A 23 3.91 -13.91 19.24
C GLN A 23 4.08 -14.29 17.76
N HIS A 24 3.74 -13.39 16.83
CA HIS A 24 3.72 -13.67 15.38
C HIS A 24 4.68 -12.82 14.56
N GLU A 25 5.22 -11.74 15.15
CA GLU A 25 6.01 -10.74 14.44
C GLU A 25 7.25 -10.32 15.22
N ILE A 26 8.19 -9.73 14.51
CA ILE A 26 9.40 -9.10 15.02
C ILE A 26 9.45 -7.69 14.43
N TYR A 27 9.60 -6.70 15.29
CA TYR A 27 9.89 -5.32 14.89
C TYR A 27 11.34 -5.00 15.21
N ASP A 28 12.06 -4.47 14.23
CA ASP A 28 13.45 -4.00 14.35
C ASP A 28 13.48 -2.53 13.91
N GLY A 29 13.70 -1.62 14.84
CA GLY A 29 13.59 -0.20 14.53
C GLY A 29 13.71 0.72 15.72
N ARG A 30 13.14 1.90 15.55
CA ARG A 30 13.24 2.98 16.53
C ARG A 30 12.02 3.01 17.46
N PHE A 31 12.26 3.42 18.71
CA PHE A 31 11.26 3.51 19.75
C PHE A 31 11.28 4.90 20.41
N LYS A 32 10.11 5.36 20.85
CA LYS A 32 9.92 6.56 21.65
C LYS A 32 8.83 6.32 22.68
N SER A 33 9.18 6.44 23.97
CA SER A 33 8.24 6.28 25.10
C SER A 33 7.42 4.98 25.01
N GLY A 34 8.09 3.87 24.67
CA GLY A 34 7.49 2.55 24.59
C GLY A 34 6.74 2.23 23.30
N LYS A 35 6.70 3.16 22.35
CA LYS A 35 6.03 2.96 21.05
C LYS A 35 7.02 2.90 19.90
N ARG A 36 6.71 2.09 18.88
CA ARG A 36 7.43 2.11 17.59
C ARG A 36 7.33 3.51 16.99
N HIS A 37 8.45 4.08 16.57
CA HIS A 37 8.55 5.46 16.09
C HIS A 37 9.73 5.60 15.13
N GLY A 38 9.76 6.57 14.23
CA GLY A 38 10.87 6.73 13.28
C GLY A 38 10.95 5.59 12.27
N ARG A 39 12.14 5.21 11.79
CA ARG A 39 12.27 4.10 10.81
C ARG A 39 12.30 2.74 11.50
N GLY A 40 11.66 1.75 10.88
CA GLY A 40 11.73 0.35 11.32
C GLY A 40 11.21 -0.65 10.30
N ILE A 41 11.54 -1.91 10.54
CA ILE A 41 11.17 -3.08 9.75
C ILE A 41 10.31 -4.00 10.61
N LEU A 42 9.12 -4.31 10.14
CA LEU A 42 8.26 -5.35 10.67
C LEU A 42 8.39 -6.61 9.82
N LYS A 43 8.64 -7.76 10.44
CA LYS A 43 8.80 -9.04 9.75
C LYS A 43 8.14 -10.17 10.53
N THR A 44 7.79 -11.26 9.83
CA THR A 44 7.34 -12.50 10.46
C THR A 44 8.49 -13.18 11.21
N LYS A 45 8.17 -14.18 12.03
CA LYS A 45 9.17 -15.08 12.66
C LYS A 45 10.05 -15.83 11.66
N CYS A 46 9.60 -15.97 10.42
CA CYS A 46 10.37 -16.58 9.32
C CYS A 46 11.18 -15.55 8.52
N ASN A 47 11.35 -14.32 9.03
CA ASN A 47 12.06 -13.21 8.39
C ASN A 47 11.44 -12.68 7.08
N ASN A 48 10.16 -12.94 6.82
CA ASN A 48 9.47 -12.29 5.72
C ASN A 48 9.09 -10.87 6.12
N ILE A 49 9.59 -9.86 5.39
CA ILE A 49 9.29 -8.45 5.66
C ILE A 49 7.82 -8.19 5.34
N ILE A 50 7.08 -7.69 6.33
CA ILE A 50 5.70 -7.23 6.21
C ILE A 50 5.67 -5.74 5.90
N TYR A 51 6.46 -4.96 6.63
CA TYR A 51 6.55 -3.51 6.43
C TYR A 51 7.96 -3.00 6.62
N GLU A 52 8.36 -2.05 5.80
CA GLU A 52 9.58 -1.27 5.95
C GLU A 52 9.25 0.21 5.70
N GLY A 53 9.46 1.06 6.69
CA GLY A 53 9.12 2.48 6.54
C GLY A 53 9.13 3.25 7.84
N ALA A 54 8.45 4.39 7.82
CA ALA A 54 8.31 5.26 8.96
C ALA A 54 7.13 4.86 9.87
N TRP A 55 7.30 5.16 11.15
CA TRP A 55 6.40 4.84 12.24
C TRP A 55 6.18 6.09 13.08
N GLU A 56 4.97 6.27 13.56
CA GLU A 56 4.61 7.32 14.52
C GLU A 56 3.62 6.75 15.53
N ASP A 57 3.97 6.84 16.81
CA ASP A 57 3.16 6.37 17.93
C ASP A 57 2.60 4.94 17.78
N GLY A 58 3.40 4.04 17.25
CA GLY A 58 3.04 2.63 17.05
C GLY A 58 2.32 2.34 15.73
N LEU A 59 2.05 3.35 14.92
CA LEU A 59 1.32 3.22 13.65
C LEU A 59 2.24 3.47 12.45
N LEU A 60 1.92 2.87 11.30
CA LEU A 60 2.59 3.18 10.03
C LEU A 60 2.37 4.66 9.69
N HIS A 61 3.44 5.35 9.30
CA HIS A 61 3.40 6.77 8.98
C HIS A 61 4.40 7.11 7.87
N GLY A 62 4.23 8.25 7.21
CA GLY A 62 5.19 8.74 6.22
C GLY A 62 5.35 7.77 5.06
N LYS A 63 6.54 7.65 4.49
CA LYS A 63 6.81 6.74 3.37
C LYS A 63 7.13 5.33 3.88
N GLY A 64 6.59 4.32 3.21
CA GLY A 64 6.90 2.92 3.49
C GLY A 64 6.48 1.96 2.40
N ILE A 65 6.92 0.71 2.55
CA ILE A 65 6.60 -0.43 1.72
C ILE A 65 5.89 -1.45 2.59
N TYR A 66 4.68 -1.82 2.22
CA TYR A 66 3.89 -2.88 2.85
C TYR A 66 3.78 -4.07 1.89
N LYS A 67 4.10 -5.27 2.36
CA LYS A 67 3.95 -6.53 1.60
C LYS A 67 2.81 -7.33 2.20
N TYR A 68 1.90 -7.74 1.33
CA TYR A 68 0.72 -8.51 1.71
C TYR A 68 1.06 -10.00 1.66
N GLU A 69 1.18 -10.63 2.83
CA GLU A 69 1.59 -12.05 2.94
C GLU A 69 0.41 -12.98 3.23
N TYR A 70 -0.54 -12.54 4.06
CA TYR A 70 -1.73 -13.31 4.44
C TYR A 70 -2.97 -12.45 4.28
N GLN A 71 -3.72 -12.76 3.23
CA GLN A 71 -4.95 -12.08 2.86
C GLN A 71 -6.10 -13.06 3.04
N GLU A 72 -7.21 -12.62 3.65
CA GLU A 72 -8.44 -13.41 3.57
C GLU A 72 -8.84 -13.50 2.08
N LYS A 73 -9.12 -14.71 1.59
CA LYS A 73 -9.36 -14.98 0.15
C LYS A 73 -10.49 -14.14 -0.46
N ASN A 74 -11.40 -13.63 0.37
CA ASN A 74 -12.55 -12.82 -0.06
C ASN A 74 -12.44 -11.36 0.39
N SER A 75 -11.30 -10.94 0.94
CA SER A 75 -11.05 -9.55 1.27
C SER A 75 -10.76 -8.74 0.01
N TYR A 76 -10.97 -7.43 0.11
CA TYR A 76 -10.70 -6.50 -0.98
C TYR A 76 -9.22 -6.43 -1.37
N GLU A 77 -8.33 -6.78 -0.44
CA GLU A 77 -6.89 -6.78 -0.67
C GLU A 77 -6.37 -8.16 -1.09
N ALA A 78 -7.26 -9.15 -1.33
CA ALA A 78 -6.86 -10.51 -1.71
C ALA A 78 -5.94 -10.56 -2.95
N ASN A 79 -6.05 -9.56 -3.83
CA ASN A 79 -5.21 -9.42 -5.01
C ASN A 79 -4.04 -8.44 -4.83
N PHE A 80 -3.82 -7.90 -3.64
CA PHE A 80 -2.74 -6.96 -3.37
C PHE A 80 -1.49 -7.74 -3.03
N LYS A 81 -0.36 -7.37 -3.64
CA LYS A 81 0.94 -7.99 -3.41
C LYS A 81 1.86 -7.08 -2.62
N LYS A 82 1.93 -5.80 -3.01
CA LYS A 82 2.77 -4.79 -2.36
C LYS A 82 2.14 -3.41 -2.53
N TYR A 83 2.16 -2.60 -1.47
CA TYR A 83 1.93 -1.16 -1.56
C TYR A 83 3.22 -0.41 -1.22
N GLU A 84 3.54 0.61 -2.00
CA GLU A 84 4.68 1.50 -1.77
C GLU A 84 4.18 2.94 -1.89
N GLY A 85 4.20 3.68 -0.80
CA GLY A 85 3.57 4.99 -0.78
C GLY A 85 3.56 5.61 0.59
N SER A 86 2.65 6.57 0.78
CA SER A 86 2.51 7.25 2.06
C SER A 86 1.47 6.58 2.96
N PHE A 87 1.68 6.73 4.27
CA PHE A 87 0.83 6.24 5.35
C PHE A 87 0.58 7.38 6.34
N SER A 88 -0.61 7.40 6.92
CA SER A 88 -1.00 8.30 7.99
C SER A 88 -1.94 7.55 8.93
N HIS A 89 -1.63 7.58 10.23
CA HIS A 89 -2.41 6.86 11.26
C HIS A 89 -2.61 5.37 10.94
N GLY A 90 -1.61 4.72 10.34
CA GLY A 90 -1.67 3.31 9.96
C GLY A 90 -2.34 3.03 8.61
N LEU A 91 -2.97 4.03 7.99
CA LEU A 91 -3.73 3.88 6.73
C LEU A 91 -2.94 4.44 5.55
N ARG A 92 -3.09 3.86 4.36
CA ARG A 92 -2.54 4.43 3.12
C ARG A 92 -3.12 5.81 2.88
N SER A 93 -2.26 6.74 2.48
CA SER A 93 -2.62 8.12 2.23
C SER A 93 -1.69 8.77 1.20
N GLY A 94 -2.15 9.84 0.56
CA GLY A 94 -1.41 10.56 -0.47
C GLY A 94 -1.05 9.65 -1.64
N GLU A 95 0.09 9.94 -2.29
CA GLU A 95 0.54 9.16 -3.43
C GLU A 95 1.07 7.77 -3.03
N GLY A 96 0.70 6.76 -3.82
CA GLY A 96 1.15 5.40 -3.64
C GLY A 96 1.02 4.53 -4.89
N ILE A 97 1.83 3.48 -4.91
CA ILE A 97 1.91 2.46 -5.96
C ILE A 97 1.44 1.15 -5.36
N LEU A 98 0.38 0.59 -5.92
CA LEU A 98 -0.11 -0.73 -5.62
C LEU A 98 0.33 -1.70 -6.71
N LEU A 99 1.05 -2.74 -6.32
CA LEU A 99 1.35 -3.91 -7.14
C LEU A 99 0.36 -5.02 -6.80
N LEU A 100 -0.31 -5.54 -7.82
CA LEU A 100 -1.24 -6.65 -7.71
C LEU A 100 -0.54 -8.01 -7.87
N THR A 101 -1.22 -9.07 -7.46
CA THR A 101 -0.75 -10.46 -7.56
C THR A 101 -0.62 -10.93 -9.01
N ASP A 102 -1.43 -10.38 -9.93
CA ASP A 102 -1.34 -10.63 -11.37
C ASP A 102 -0.14 -9.91 -12.04
N GLY A 103 0.54 -9.01 -11.31
CA GLY A 103 1.66 -8.22 -11.82
C GLY A 103 1.27 -6.83 -12.35
N SER A 104 -0.02 -6.49 -12.38
CA SER A 104 -0.49 -5.15 -12.72
C SER A 104 -0.06 -4.14 -11.65
N ARG A 105 0.23 -2.90 -12.07
CA ARG A 105 0.71 -1.80 -11.22
C ARG A 105 -0.24 -0.61 -11.37
N ILE A 106 -0.68 -0.08 -10.24
CA ILE A 106 -1.63 1.02 -10.15
C ILE A 106 -1.03 2.14 -9.32
N GLU A 107 -0.92 3.33 -9.88
CA GLU A 107 -0.32 4.51 -9.24
C GLU A 107 -1.29 5.68 -9.24
N GLY A 108 -1.46 6.27 -8.06
CA GLY A 108 -2.32 7.42 -7.83
C GLY A 108 -2.53 7.69 -6.33
N SER A 109 -3.57 8.46 -6.03
CA SER A 109 -3.80 9.00 -4.69
C SER A 109 -4.73 8.14 -3.82
N TRP A 110 -4.42 8.13 -2.52
CA TRP A 110 -5.11 7.38 -1.47
C TRP A 110 -5.55 8.29 -0.33
N VAL A 111 -6.71 8.01 0.27
CA VAL A 111 -7.23 8.68 1.46
C VAL A 111 -7.85 7.63 2.37
N GLU A 112 -7.30 7.47 3.58
CA GLU A 112 -7.80 6.54 4.59
C GLU A 112 -8.01 5.13 4.00
N ASP A 113 -6.94 4.56 3.45
CA ASP A 113 -6.92 3.25 2.78
C ASP A 113 -7.73 3.13 1.49
N ARG A 114 -8.37 4.21 1.03
CA ARG A 114 -9.22 4.18 -0.16
C ARG A 114 -8.54 4.89 -1.34
N PRO A 115 -8.48 4.27 -2.53
CA PRO A 115 -8.11 5.01 -3.73
C PRO A 115 -9.19 6.06 -4.03
N VAL A 116 -8.80 7.26 -4.44
CA VAL A 116 -9.73 8.35 -4.79
C VAL A 116 -9.85 8.55 -6.30
N SER A 117 -11.00 9.02 -6.76
CA SER A 117 -11.17 9.35 -8.19
C SER A 117 -10.27 10.52 -8.56
N GLY A 118 -9.70 10.53 -9.76
CA GLY A 118 -8.73 11.53 -10.20
C GLY A 118 -7.86 10.99 -11.32
N ASP A 119 -6.66 11.53 -11.47
CA ASP A 119 -5.66 11.03 -12.41
C ASP A 119 -4.97 9.77 -11.88
N TRP A 120 -4.90 8.75 -12.73
CA TRP A 120 -4.27 7.47 -12.43
C TRP A 120 -3.37 7.01 -13.56
N CYS A 121 -2.32 6.27 -13.19
CA CYS A 121 -1.48 5.51 -14.10
C CYS A 121 -1.66 4.01 -13.81
N ILE A 122 -2.15 3.24 -14.79
CA ILE A 122 -2.41 1.81 -14.66
C ILE A 122 -1.59 1.06 -15.71
N SER A 123 -0.64 0.24 -15.26
CA SER A 123 0.11 -0.69 -16.10
C SER A 123 -0.45 -2.09 -15.92
N TYR A 124 -1.04 -2.64 -16.97
CA TYR A 124 -1.63 -3.97 -16.97
C TYR A 124 -0.57 -5.04 -17.23
N VAL A 125 -0.74 -6.24 -16.65
CA VAL A 125 0.19 -7.38 -16.82
C VAL A 125 0.54 -7.71 -18.29
N HIS A 126 -0.39 -7.48 -19.23
CA HIS A 126 -0.18 -7.72 -20.66
C HIS A 126 0.49 -6.56 -21.42
N GLY A 127 1.07 -5.59 -20.70
CA GLY A 127 1.89 -4.50 -21.24
C GLY A 127 1.10 -3.27 -21.73
N SER A 128 -0.23 -3.28 -21.64
CA SER A 128 -1.02 -2.08 -21.90
C SER A 128 -0.90 -1.09 -20.74
N ASN A 129 -0.99 0.20 -21.01
CA ASN A 129 -0.88 1.27 -20.01
C ASN A 129 -1.99 2.31 -20.22
N PHE A 130 -2.70 2.64 -19.15
CA PHE A 130 -3.66 3.73 -19.11
C PHE A 130 -3.11 4.91 -18.31
N PHE A 131 -3.32 6.12 -18.82
CA PHE A 131 -3.00 7.38 -18.17
C PHE A 131 -4.20 8.32 -18.29
N GLY A 132 -4.73 8.80 -17.17
CA GLY A 132 -5.79 9.81 -17.17
C GLY A 132 -6.82 9.60 -16.07
N LEU A 133 -8.01 10.14 -16.27
CA LEU A 133 -9.04 10.11 -15.25
C LEU A 133 -9.56 8.69 -15.01
N ALA A 134 -9.64 8.30 -13.75
CA ALA A 134 -10.26 7.07 -13.31
C ALA A 134 -11.19 7.34 -12.12
N LYS A 135 -12.26 6.55 -12.03
CA LYS A 135 -13.21 6.61 -10.94
C LYS A 135 -13.02 5.45 -9.98
N CYS A 136 -13.22 5.74 -8.70
CA CYS A 136 -13.25 4.77 -7.62
C CYS A 136 -14.67 4.75 -7.04
N LYS A 137 -15.39 3.62 -7.18
CA LYS A 137 -16.79 3.52 -6.73
C LYS A 137 -16.85 3.42 -5.21
N LYS A 138 -17.78 4.18 -4.59
CA LYS A 138 -17.92 4.30 -3.12
C LYS A 138 -18.83 3.26 -2.45
N ASN A 139 -19.48 2.31 -3.15
CA ASN A 139 -20.51 1.50 -2.48
C ASN A 139 -20.59 -0.01 -2.84
N ILE A 140 -20.65 -0.77 -1.74
CA ILE A 140 -21.13 -2.14 -1.44
C ILE A 140 -20.43 -3.34 -2.10
N ALA A 141 -19.80 -4.14 -1.24
CA ALA A 141 -19.28 -5.51 -1.43
C ALA A 141 -17.88 -5.72 -2.01
N MET A 142 -17.29 -4.77 -2.74
CA MET A 142 -15.93 -4.94 -3.27
C MET A 142 -15.30 -3.56 -3.50
N PHE A 143 -14.31 -3.20 -2.69
CA PHE A 143 -13.55 -1.96 -2.93
C PHE A 143 -12.91 -2.06 -4.32
N CYS A 144 -13.36 -1.19 -5.24
CA CYS A 144 -12.95 -1.25 -6.62
C CYS A 144 -11.63 -0.49 -6.79
N LEU A 145 -10.64 -1.19 -7.36
CA LEU A 145 -9.49 -0.54 -7.98
C LEU A 145 -9.97 0.57 -8.94
N PRO A 146 -9.17 1.64 -9.14
CA PRO A 146 -9.53 2.72 -10.07
C PRO A 146 -9.84 2.16 -11.46
N VAL A 147 -10.99 2.58 -12.00
CA VAL A 147 -11.45 2.17 -13.33
C VAL A 147 -11.38 3.38 -14.26
N PRO A 148 -10.72 3.29 -15.44
CA PRO A 148 -10.68 4.39 -16.41
C PRO A 148 -12.05 5.01 -16.66
N HIS A 149 -12.15 6.33 -16.48
CA HIS A 149 -13.40 7.07 -16.60
C HIS A 149 -13.14 8.57 -16.76
N GLY A 150 -13.73 9.19 -17.78
CA GLY A 150 -13.35 10.53 -18.22
C GLY A 150 -12.25 10.48 -19.27
N PHE A 151 -11.54 11.57 -19.48
CA PHE A 151 -10.52 11.65 -20.52
C PHE A 151 -9.23 10.91 -20.12
N GLY A 152 -8.62 10.19 -21.05
CA GLY A 152 -7.33 9.55 -20.86
C GLY A 152 -6.74 8.98 -22.14
N THR A 153 -5.58 8.35 -22.00
CA THR A 153 -4.85 7.66 -23.05
C THR A 153 -4.61 6.21 -22.65
N LEU A 154 -5.06 5.27 -23.49
CA LEU A 154 -4.70 3.86 -23.39
C LEU A 154 -3.66 3.54 -24.48
N ARG A 155 -2.48 3.08 -24.07
CA ARG A 155 -1.44 2.55 -24.95
C ARG A 155 -1.44 1.03 -24.87
N HIS A 156 -1.68 0.37 -25.98
CA HIS A 156 -1.63 -1.08 -26.09
C HIS A 156 -0.19 -1.56 -26.20
N SER A 157 0.06 -2.82 -25.84
CA SER A 157 1.39 -3.44 -25.93
C SER A 157 1.93 -3.57 -27.36
N ASN A 158 1.05 -3.53 -28.37
CA ASN A 158 1.42 -3.52 -29.78
C ASN A 158 1.78 -2.11 -30.31
N GLY A 159 1.78 -1.07 -29.45
CA GLY A 159 2.11 0.31 -29.81
C GLY A 159 0.91 1.15 -30.26
N ASN A 160 -0.25 0.55 -30.53
CA ASN A 160 -1.46 1.31 -30.82
C ASN A 160 -1.89 2.11 -29.60
N SER A 161 -2.54 3.25 -29.82
CA SER A 161 -3.07 4.04 -28.72
C SER A 161 -4.44 4.62 -29.04
N TYR A 162 -5.25 4.75 -28.00
CA TYR A 162 -6.49 5.51 -27.99
C TYR A 162 -6.33 6.68 -27.03
N SER A 163 -6.77 7.88 -27.43
CA SER A 163 -6.87 9.04 -26.55
C SER A 163 -8.25 9.64 -26.71
N GLY A 164 -9.01 9.71 -25.62
CA GLY A 164 -10.41 10.08 -25.66
C GLY A 164 -11.12 9.79 -24.35
N SER A 165 -12.44 9.68 -24.43
CA SER A 165 -13.29 9.52 -23.26
C SER A 165 -13.47 8.05 -22.90
N PHE A 166 -13.51 7.77 -21.60
CA PHE A 166 -13.76 6.44 -21.04
C PHE A 166 -15.01 6.46 -20.15
N VAL A 167 -15.79 5.39 -20.21
CA VAL A 167 -16.91 5.14 -19.29
C VAL A 167 -16.79 3.72 -18.75
N ASP A 168 -16.45 3.60 -17.45
CA ASP A 168 -16.32 2.29 -16.77
C ASP A 168 -15.31 1.35 -17.46
N GLY A 169 -14.18 1.91 -17.92
CA GLY A 169 -13.11 1.14 -18.57
C GLY A 169 -13.27 0.99 -20.08
N ILE A 170 -14.40 1.42 -20.64
CA ILE A 170 -14.72 1.31 -22.07
C ILE A 170 -14.45 2.67 -22.71
N TYR A 171 -13.63 2.72 -23.76
CA TYR A 171 -13.49 3.94 -24.56
C TYR A 171 -14.76 4.19 -25.38
N VAL A 172 -15.16 5.45 -25.50
CA VAL A 172 -16.36 5.89 -26.24
C VAL A 172 -15.95 6.89 -27.31
N ASP A 173 -16.45 6.65 -28.53
CA ASP A 173 -16.31 7.56 -29.67
C ASP A 173 -17.25 8.76 -29.57
#